data_AF-A0A227JCU4-F1
#
_entry.id   AF-A0A227JCU4-F1
#
_cell.length_a   1.000
_cell.length_b   1.000
_cell.length_c   1.000
_cell.angle_alpha   90.00
_cell.angle_beta   90.00
_cell.angle_gamma   90.00
#
_symmetry.space_group_name_H-M   'P 1'
#
loop_
_entity.id
_entity.type
_entity.pdbx_description
1 polymer ?
#
loop_
_entity_poly.entity_id
_entity_poly.type
_entity_poly.pdbx_seq_one_letter_code
_entity_poly.pdbx_strand_id
1 'polypeptide(L)'
;MRYLALLLIGWLSLPVYALTQVDIYRAEVVIDSEQNDGESAAREQGMKDVIVRATGSQSSLSNPVIQKALSSSSRYISQLGKSQVDGKASLKMLFNSGQIQSLLTQAQLPSWSPNRANILVWLVEEQD
;
A
#
# COMPACT_ATOMS: atom_id res chain seq x y z
N MET A 1 20.11 17.96 44.69
CA MET A 1 20.00 18.52 43.31
C MET A 1 20.51 17.55 42.23
N ARG A 2 21.74 17.00 42.32
CA ARG A 2 22.33 16.16 41.26
C ARG A 2 21.64 14.80 41.03
N TYR A 3 21.15 14.14 42.09
CA TYR A 3 20.42 12.87 41.98
C TYR A 3 19.02 13.02 41.38
N LEU A 4 18.40 14.19 41.55
CA LEU A 4 17.10 14.52 40.99
C LEU A 4 17.20 14.70 39.46
N ALA A 5 18.32 15.25 38.98
CA ALA A 5 18.61 15.35 37.55
C ALA A 5 18.81 13.96 36.90
N LEU A 6 19.45 13.02 37.60
CA LEU A 6 19.65 11.65 37.11
C LEU A 6 18.32 10.87 37.00
N LEU A 7 17.38 11.11 37.91
CA LEU A 7 16.05 10.48 37.89
C LEU A 7 15.19 11.02 36.74
N LEU A 8 15.28 12.32 36.46
CA LEU A 8 14.59 12.95 35.32
C LEU A 8 15.08 12.44 33.95
N ILE A 9 16.39 12.19 33.80
CA ILE A 9 16.97 11.68 32.54
C ILE A 9 16.52 10.23 32.26
N GLY A 10 16.41 9.39 33.29
CA GLY A 10 15.93 8.01 33.14
C GLY A 10 14.45 7.91 32.70
N TRP A 11 13.65 8.95 32.95
CA TRP A 11 12.25 8.98 32.56
C TRP A 11 12.03 9.31 31.08
N LEU A 12 12.99 9.99 30.44
CA LEU A 12 12.95 10.37 29.03
C LEU A 12 13.35 9.23 28.06
N SER A 13 13.86 8.11 28.59
CA SER A 13 14.34 6.97 27.79
C SER A 13 13.25 5.94 27.40
N LEU A 14 11.97 6.25 27.59
CA LEU A 14 10.90 5.35 27.15
C LEU A 14 10.87 5.29 25.61
N PRO A 15 10.92 4.09 24.99
CA PRO A 15 10.86 3.98 23.54
C PRO A 15 9.47 4.42 23.05
N VAL A 16 9.44 5.40 22.16
CA VAL A 16 8.21 5.76 21.45
C VAL A 16 8.05 4.80 20.28
N TYR A 17 7.01 3.97 20.31
CA TYR A 17 6.66 3.16 19.15
C TYR A 17 5.94 4.06 18.14
N ALA A 18 6.66 4.43 17.08
CA ALA A 18 6.08 5.17 15.97
C ALA A 18 5.05 4.29 15.25
N LEU A 19 3.87 4.87 14.96
CA LEU A 19 2.81 4.21 14.23
C LEU A 19 3.35 3.76 12.86
N THR A 20 3.27 2.47 12.56
CA THR A 20 3.68 1.93 11.27
C THR A 20 2.79 2.51 10.18
N GLN A 21 3.31 3.47 9.42
CA GLN A 21 2.63 4.01 8.25
C GLN A 21 2.62 2.92 7.17
N VAL A 22 1.46 2.29 6.97
CA VAL A 22 1.26 1.33 5.89
C VAL A 22 1.27 2.09 4.56
N ASP A 23 2.28 1.82 3.74
CA ASP A 23 2.39 2.39 2.40
C ASP A 23 1.44 1.66 1.43
N ILE A 24 0.18 2.12 1.39
CA ILE A 24 -0.88 1.53 0.57
C ILE A 24 -0.61 1.59 -0.94
N TYR A 25 0.31 2.47 -1.36
CA TYR A 25 0.68 2.70 -2.76
C TYR A 25 1.90 1.88 -3.21
N ARG A 26 2.44 1.03 -2.33
CA ARG A 26 3.51 0.10 -2.68
C ARG A 26 2.95 -1.28 -2.99
N ALA A 27 3.41 -1.90 -4.07
CA ALA A 27 3.10 -3.29 -4.40
C ALA A 27 4.38 -4.06 -4.73
N GLU A 28 4.41 -5.34 -4.36
CA GLU A 28 5.43 -6.28 -4.80
C GLU A 28 4.74 -7.47 -5.46
N VAL A 29 5.06 -7.71 -6.73
CA VAL A 29 4.42 -8.77 -7.52
C VAL A 29 5.51 -9.64 -8.16
N VAL A 30 5.36 -10.96 -8.02
CA VAL A 30 6.24 -11.93 -8.67
C VAL A 30 6.02 -11.89 -10.18
N ILE A 31 7.11 -11.85 -10.94
CA ILE A 31 7.09 -11.89 -12.39
C ILE A 31 6.83 -13.32 -12.81
N ASP A 32 5.77 -13.53 -13.59
CA ASP A 32 5.55 -14.80 -14.28
C ASP A 32 6.50 -14.89 -15.48
N SER A 33 7.55 -15.71 -15.35
CA SER A 33 8.57 -15.90 -16.38
C SER A 33 8.07 -16.70 -17.59
N GLU A 34 6.93 -17.38 -17.49
CA GLU A 34 6.37 -18.16 -18.60
C GLU A 34 5.56 -17.28 -19.58
N GLN A 35 5.25 -16.05 -19.19
CA GLN A 35 4.52 -15.10 -20.00
C GLN A 35 5.46 -14.15 -20.76
N ASN A 36 5.25 -13.99 -22.07
CA ASN A 36 6.06 -13.10 -22.92
C ASN A 36 6.16 -11.65 -22.38
N ASP A 37 5.09 -11.18 -21.70
CA ASP A 37 5.01 -9.84 -21.10
C ASP A 37 4.89 -9.88 -19.58
N GLY A 38 5.56 -10.83 -18.91
CA GLY A 38 5.45 -11.05 -17.46
C GLY A 38 5.72 -9.80 -16.60
N GLU A 39 6.65 -8.93 -17.01
CA GLU A 39 6.86 -7.64 -16.32
C GLU A 39 5.67 -6.68 -16.49
N SER A 40 5.04 -6.65 -17.68
CA SER A 40 3.88 -5.80 -17.94
C SER A 40 2.67 -6.26 -17.12
N ALA A 41 2.43 -7.58 -17.10
CA ALA A 41 1.39 -8.20 -16.30
C ALA A 41 1.60 -7.96 -14.80
N ALA A 42 2.85 -8.06 -14.32
CA ALA A 42 3.19 -7.74 -12.93
C ALA A 42 2.90 -6.27 -12.58
N ARG A 43 3.17 -5.32 -13.48
CA ARG A 43 2.83 -3.90 -13.29
C ARG A 43 1.33 -3.67 -13.23
N GLU A 44 0.59 -4.30 -14.13
CA GLU A 44 -0.88 -4.23 -14.14
C GLU A 44 -1.45 -4.79 -12.82
N GLN A 45 -0.97 -5.95 -12.40
CA GLN A 45 -1.39 -6.58 -11.15
C GLN A 45 -1.04 -5.72 -9.94
N GLY A 46 0.17 -5.14 -9.90
CA GLY A 46 0.58 -4.25 -8.81
C GLY A 46 -0.32 -3.02 -8.71
N MET A 47 -0.76 -2.47 -9.85
CA MET A 47 -1.71 -1.36 -9.87
C MET A 47 -3.11 -1.78 -9.39
N LYS A 48 -3.59 -2.97 -9.76
CA LYS A 48 -4.86 -3.53 -9.26
C LYS A 48 -4.85 -3.63 -7.74
N ASP A 49 -3.78 -4.19 -7.17
CA ASP A 49 -3.65 -4.35 -5.71
C ASP A 49 -3.67 -2.99 -4.99
N VAL A 50 -2.98 -1.99 -5.53
CA VAL A 50 -2.98 -0.62 -4.98
C VAL A 50 -4.37 0.00 -5.04
N ILE A 51 -5.08 -0.14 -6.16
CA ILE A 51 -6.44 0.40 -6.30
C ILE A 51 -7.38 -0.24 -5.29
N VAL A 52 -7.37 -1.56 -5.15
CA VAL A 52 -8.22 -2.28 -4.19
C VAL A 52 -7.88 -1.87 -2.76
N ARG A 53 -6.60 -1.70 -2.40
CA ARG A 53 -6.22 -1.21 -1.06
C ARG A 53 -6.61 0.25 -0.82
N ALA A 54 -6.61 1.08 -1.86
CA ALA A 54 -6.97 2.50 -1.77
C ALA A 54 -8.49 2.72 -1.68
N THR A 55 -9.29 1.92 -2.39
CA THR A 55 -10.76 2.02 -2.40
C THR A 55 -11.43 1.10 -1.37
N GLY A 56 -10.77 0.01 -0.99
CA GLY A 56 -11.31 -1.04 -0.12
C GLY A 56 -12.27 -1.99 -0.84
N SER A 57 -12.38 -1.95 -2.18
CA SER A 57 -13.33 -2.79 -2.92
C SER A 57 -12.77 -3.38 -4.21
N GLN A 58 -12.94 -4.70 -4.37
CA GLN A 58 -12.60 -5.41 -5.61
C GLN A 58 -13.44 -4.95 -6.81
N SER A 59 -14.67 -4.47 -6.57
CA SER A 59 -15.55 -3.94 -7.63
C SER A 59 -15.00 -2.66 -8.29
N SER A 60 -13.97 -2.04 -7.69
CA SER A 60 -13.28 -0.89 -8.31
C SER A 60 -12.57 -1.26 -9.60
N LEU A 61 -12.15 -2.52 -9.76
CA LEU A 61 -11.42 -2.98 -10.95
C LEU A 61 -12.30 -3.18 -12.19
N SER A 62 -13.62 -3.29 -12.01
CA SER A 62 -14.56 -3.35 -13.14
C SER A 62 -14.94 -1.97 -13.69
N ASN A 63 -14.47 -0.88 -13.08
CA ASN A 63 -14.74 0.46 -13.56
C ASN A 63 -14.01 0.71 -14.90
N PRO A 64 -14.68 1.20 -15.95
CA PRO A 64 -14.08 1.37 -17.28
C PRO A 64 -12.92 2.38 -17.30
N VAL A 65 -12.94 3.39 -16.42
CA VAL A 65 -11.84 4.36 -16.28
C VAL A 65 -10.61 3.67 -15.72
N ILE A 66 -10.79 2.78 -14.74
CA ILE A 66 -9.70 1.99 -14.16
C ILE A 66 -9.14 1.00 -15.18
N GLN A 67 -9.98 0.27 -15.90
CA GLN A 67 -9.53 -0.65 -16.94
C GLN A 67 -8.68 0.03 -18.01
N LYS A 68 -9.07 1.24 -18.43
CA LYS A 68 -8.27 2.04 -19.37
C LYS A 68 -6.95 2.51 -18.77
N ALA A 69 -6.90 2.78 -17.47
CA ALA A 69 -5.67 3.19 -16.79
C ALA A 69 -4.69 2.03 -16.60
N LEU A 70 -5.20 0.81 -16.35
CA LEU A 70 -4.40 -0.40 -16.14
C LEU A 70 -3.50 -0.74 -17.33
N SER A 71 -3.98 -0.55 -18.56
CA SER A 71 -3.16 -0.76 -19.78
C SER A 71 -1.97 0.19 -19.89
N SER A 72 -1.99 1.29 -19.12
CA SER A 72 -0.91 2.27 -19.05
C SER A 72 -0.30 2.35 -17.65
N SER A 73 -0.38 1.27 -16.86
CA SER A 73 0.04 1.19 -15.44
C SER A 73 1.43 1.78 -15.16
N SER A 74 2.40 1.59 -16.07
CA SER A 74 3.75 2.14 -15.98
C SER A 74 3.81 3.65 -15.72
N ARG A 75 2.84 4.44 -16.23
CA ARG A 75 2.81 5.90 -16.05
C ARG A 75 2.52 6.35 -14.63
N TYR A 76 1.93 5.47 -13.82
CA TYR A 76 1.56 5.74 -12.43
C TYR A 76 2.67 5.34 -11.46
N ILE A 77 3.73 4.68 -11.94
CA ILE A 77 4.84 4.23 -11.13
C ILE A 77 5.83 5.39 -10.94
N SER A 78 6.10 5.71 -9.68
CA SER A 78 7.10 6.70 -9.27
C SER A 78 8.47 6.08 -9.00
N GLN A 79 8.52 4.83 -8.54
CA GLN A 79 9.76 4.07 -8.33
C GLN A 79 9.55 2.61 -8.71
N LEU A 80 10.55 2.03 -9.35
CA LEU A 80 10.57 0.63 -9.76
C LEU A 80 11.87 -0.01 -9.27
N GLY A 81 11.75 -1.17 -8.64
CA GLY A 81 12.87 -1.98 -8.19
C GLY A 81 12.64 -3.45 -8.54
N LYS A 82 13.72 -4.16 -8.87
CA LYS A 82 13.70 -5.62 -9.00
C LYS A 82 14.05 -6.23 -7.65
N SER A 83 13.33 -7.28 -7.27
CA SER A 83 13.54 -8.02 -6.03
C SER A 83 13.36 -9.51 -6.33
N GLN A 84 13.51 -10.34 -5.31
CA GLN A 84 13.14 -11.75 -5.38
C GLN A 84 12.28 -12.10 -4.18
N VAL A 85 11.22 -12.86 -4.42
CA VAL A 85 10.36 -13.45 -3.39
C VAL A 85 10.43 -14.95 -3.60
N ASP A 86 10.88 -15.69 -2.58
CA ASP A 86 11.01 -17.15 -2.61
C ASP A 86 11.81 -17.68 -3.83
N GLY A 87 12.88 -16.97 -4.20
CA GLY A 87 13.76 -17.33 -5.33
C GLY A 87 13.18 -17.01 -6.72
N LYS A 88 11.98 -16.44 -6.80
CA LYS A 88 11.38 -15.96 -8.05
C LYS A 88 11.58 -14.46 -8.20
N ALA A 89 11.86 -13.99 -9.42
CA ALA A 89 12.00 -12.57 -9.69
C ALA A 89 10.69 -11.83 -9.39
N SER A 90 10.76 -10.69 -8.70
CA SER A 90 9.62 -9.83 -8.37
C SER A 90 9.90 -8.38 -8.75
N LEU A 91 8.83 -7.61 -8.96
CA LEU A 91 8.87 -6.17 -9.12
C LEU A 91 8.31 -5.50 -7.87
N LYS A 92 9.16 -4.71 -7.21
CA LYS A 92 8.75 -3.73 -6.20
C LYS A 92 8.42 -2.42 -6.90
N MET A 93 7.20 -1.96 -6.71
CA MET A 93 6.66 -0.77 -7.37
C MET A 93 6.11 0.18 -6.32
N LEU A 94 6.48 1.46 -6.45
CA LEU A 94 5.86 2.55 -5.71
C LEU A 94 5.03 3.40 -6.66
N PHE A 95 3.73 3.47 -6.43
CA PHE A 95 2.82 4.27 -7.25
C PHE A 95 2.74 5.71 -6.73
N ASN A 96 2.60 6.67 -7.66
CA ASN A 96 2.40 8.07 -7.31
C ASN A 96 1.00 8.26 -6.71
N SER A 97 0.94 8.60 -5.42
CA SER A 97 -0.31 8.76 -4.68
C SER A 97 -1.23 9.83 -5.28
N GLY A 98 -0.70 10.97 -5.74
CA GLY A 98 -1.48 12.04 -6.34
C GLY A 98 -2.12 11.66 -7.67
N GLN A 99 -1.39 10.92 -8.53
CA GLN A 99 -1.93 10.41 -9.79
C GLN A 99 -2.99 9.33 -9.57
N ILE A 100 -2.78 8.43 -8.60
CA ILE A 100 -3.79 7.43 -8.24
C ILE A 100 -5.04 8.10 -7.66
N GLN A 101 -4.89 9.08 -6.76
CA GLN A 101 -6.04 9.83 -6.21
C GLN A 101 -6.82 10.57 -7.30
N SER A 102 -6.12 11.19 -8.25
CA SER A 102 -6.74 11.85 -9.40
C SER A 102 -7.52 10.86 -10.27
N LEU A 103 -6.96 9.67 -10.50
CA LEU A 103 -7.61 8.58 -11.22
C LEU A 103 -8.87 8.09 -10.49
N LEU A 104 -8.79 7.87 -9.17
CA LEU A 104 -9.94 7.44 -8.36
C LEU A 104 -11.05 8.51 -8.37
N THR A 105 -10.69 9.78 -8.27
CA THR A 105 -11.62 10.91 -8.37
C THR A 105 -12.31 10.96 -9.74
N GLN A 106 -11.55 10.79 -10.82
CA GLN A 106 -12.08 10.73 -12.18
C GLN A 106 -13.01 9.51 -12.38
N ALA A 107 -12.67 8.38 -11.76
CA ALA A 107 -13.47 7.18 -11.78
C ALA A 107 -14.70 7.22 -10.84
N GLN A 108 -14.87 8.32 -10.07
CA GLN A 108 -15.91 8.50 -9.06
C GLN A 108 -15.90 7.39 -8.00
N LEU A 109 -14.72 6.89 -7.66
CA LEU A 109 -14.53 5.83 -6.67
C LEU A 109 -14.24 6.44 -5.29
N PRO A 110 -14.79 5.85 -4.21
CA PRO A 110 -14.42 6.26 -2.87
C PRO A 110 -12.94 5.95 -2.63
N SER A 111 -12.23 6.90 -2.00
CA SER A 111 -10.84 6.70 -1.58
C SER A 111 -10.71 6.92 -0.08
N TRP A 112 -9.94 6.06 0.58
CA TRP A 112 -9.70 6.18 2.02
C TRP A 112 -8.49 7.08 2.26
N SER A 113 -8.61 8.01 3.21
CA SER A 113 -7.46 8.81 3.63
C SER A 113 -6.36 7.89 4.18
N PRO A 114 -5.08 8.10 3.82
CA PRO A 114 -3.98 7.34 4.40
C PRO A 114 -3.82 7.58 5.91
N ASN A 115 -4.29 8.73 6.43
CA ASN A 115 -4.34 9.03 7.86
C ASN A 115 -5.60 8.45 8.49
N ARG A 116 -5.66 7.11 8.60
CA ARG A 116 -6.76 6.43 9.32
C ARG A 116 -6.48 6.48 10.81
N ALA A 117 -7.48 6.84 11.61
CA ALA A 117 -7.42 6.63 13.06
C ALA A 117 -7.30 5.11 13.31
N ASN A 118 -6.41 4.71 14.21
CA ASN A 118 -6.26 3.31 14.57
C ASN A 118 -7.46 2.89 15.41
N ILE A 119 -8.43 2.21 14.80
CA ILE A 119 -9.64 1.74 15.48
C ILE A 119 -9.39 0.30 15.91
N LEU A 120 -9.38 0.06 17.21
CA LEU A 120 -9.27 -1.28 17.77
C LEU A 120 -10.68 -1.86 17.93
N VAL A 121 -10.97 -2.93 17.20
CA VAL A 121 -12.25 -3.65 17.28
C VAL A 121 -12.09 -4.84 18.21
N TRP A 122 -12.76 -4.79 19.36
CA TRP A 122 -12.92 -5.96 20.23
C TRP A 122 -14.11 -6.76 19.75
N LEU A 123 -13.86 -7.85 19.03
CA LEU A 123 -14.89 -8.82 18.70
C LEU A 123 -15.02 -9.79 19.88
N VAL A 124 -16.13 -9.70 20.61
CA VAL A 124 -16.52 -10.74 21.58
C VAL A 124 -17.48 -11.67 20.84
N GLU A 125 -17.04 -12.90 20.60
CA GLU A 125 -17.88 -13.96 20.06
C GLU A 125 -18.44 -14.75 21.25
N GLU A 126 -19.76 -14.72 21.42
CA GLU A 126 -20.47 -15.53 22.40
C GLU A 126 -20.83 -16.86 21.72
N GLN A 127 -20.24 -17.96 22.20
CA GLN A 127 -20.58 -19.30 21.73
C GLN A 127 -21.84 -19.76 22.46
N ASP A 128 -22.96 -19.82 21.72
CA ASP A 128 -24.16 -20.55 22.13
C ASP A 128 -23.99 -22.07 21.93
#